data_AF-H0I3F0-F1
#
_entry.id   AF-H0I3F0-F1
#
_cell.length_a   1.000
_cell.length_b   1.000
_cell.length_c   1.000
_cell.angle_alpha   90.00
_cell.angle_beta   90.00
_cell.angle_gamma   90.00
#
_symmetry.space_group_name_H-M   'P 1'
#
loop_
_entity.id
_entity.type
_entity.pdbx_description
1 polymer ?
#
loop_
_entity_poly.entity_id
_entity_poly.type
_entity_poly.pdbx_seq_one_letter_code
_entity_poly.pdbx_strand_id
1 'polypeptide(L)' 'MNSPASLQFLGADGTVTGSRYLLETDGHRVLIDCGLFRGYKQLRDRNRAAFPVPP' A
#
# COMPACT_ATOMS: atom_id res chain seq x y z
N MET A 1 10.86 -17.03 -18.83
CA MET A 1 10.22 -15.86 -19.45
C MET A 1 10.14 -14.82 -18.35
N ASN A 2 10.80 -13.67 -18.46
CA ASN A 2 10.68 -12.62 -17.44
C ASN A 2 9.34 -11.93 -17.63
N SER A 3 8.38 -12.18 -16.75
CA SER A 3 7.16 -11.37 -16.74
C SER A 3 7.51 -9.97 -16.23
N PRO A 4 6.91 -8.91 -16.79
CA PRO A 4 7.10 -7.56 -16.27
C PRO A 4 6.54 -7.48 -14.85
N ALA A 5 7.34 -6.95 -13.92
CA ALA A 5 6.90 -6.66 -12.57
C ALA A 5 6.41 -5.19 -12.48
N SER A 6 5.33 -4.96 -11.74
CA SER A 6 4.83 -3.62 -11.43
C SER A 6 4.82 -3.40 -9.91
N LEU A 7 5.12 -2.18 -9.48
CA LEU A 7 5.07 -1.77 -8.08
C LEU A 7 4.24 -0.51 -7.94
N GLN A 8 3.12 -0.58 -7.22
CA GLN A 8 2.27 0.56 -6.92
C GLN A 8 2.47 1.01 -5.47
N PHE A 9 2.66 2.32 -5.30
CA PHE A 9 2.76 2.98 -4.00
C PHE A 9 1.34 3.37 -3.56
N LEU A 10 0.85 2.73 -2.49
CA LEU A 10 -0.50 2.96 -1.94
C LEU A 10 -0.46 3.77 -0.63
N GLY A 11 0.74 4.08 -0.14
CA GLY A 11 0.99 4.80 1.09
C GLY A 11 2.49 5.08 1.25
N ALA A 12 2.86 5.80 2.31
CA ALA A 12 4.18 6.41 2.47
C ALA A 12 4.64 7.30 1.29
N ASP A 13 3.68 7.82 0.52
CA ASP A 13 3.89 8.87 -0.49
C ASP A 13 3.43 10.21 0.10
N GLY A 14 4.37 11.12 0.34
CA GLY A 14 4.12 12.39 1.04
C GLY A 14 3.98 12.28 2.57
N THR A 15 4.25 11.12 3.17
CA THR A 15 4.30 10.91 4.64
C THR A 15 5.26 9.77 4.99
N VAL A 16 5.81 9.74 6.20
CA VAL A 16 6.72 8.68 6.68
C VAL A 16 6.01 7.50 7.36
N THR A 17 4.67 7.50 7.39
CA THR A 17 3.85 6.43 8.01
C THR A 17 2.76 5.95 7.07
N GLY A 18 2.19 4.77 7.35
CA GLY A 18 1.16 4.20 6.47
C GLY A 18 1.73 3.58 5.19
N SER A 19 2.94 3.02 5.25
CA SER A 19 3.57 2.32 4.14
C SER A 19 2.71 1.16 3.65
N ARG A 20 2.50 1.11 2.33
CA ARG A 20 1.73 0.06 1.67
C ARG A 20 2.10 0.01 0.19
N TYR A 21 2.44 -1.17 -0.29
CA TYR A 21 2.84 -1.37 -1.68
C TYR A 21 2.13 -2.59 -2.26
N LEU A 22 1.75 -2.50 -3.52
CA LEU A 22 1.24 -3.62 -4.28
C LEU A 22 2.27 -4.04 -5.31
N LEU A 23 2.76 -5.27 -5.18
CA LEU A 23 3.63 -5.92 -6.15
C LEU A 23 2.79 -6.85 -7.02
N GLU A 24 2.86 -6.67 -8.33
CA GLU A 24 2.29 -7.60 -9.31
C GLU A 24 3.41 -8.17 -10.17
N THR A 25 3.53 -9.50 -10.20
CA THR A 25 4.53 -10.21 -11.01
C THR A 25 4.07 -11.64 -11.25
N ASP A 26 4.35 -12.19 -12.44
CA ASP A 26 4.07 -13.59 -12.78
C ASP A 26 2.62 -14.05 -12.46
N GLY A 27 1.65 -13.15 -12.62
CA GLY A 27 0.24 -13.42 -12.29
C GLY A 27 -0.08 -13.45 -10.79
N HIS A 28 0.91 -13.22 -9.93
CA HIS A 28 0.76 -13.06 -8.50
C HIS A 28 0.59 -11.60 -8.11
N ARG A 29 -0.16 -11.40 -7.02
CA ARG A 29 -0.45 -10.08 -6.46
C ARG A 29 -0.20 -10.12 -4.96
N VAL A 30 0.74 -9.30 -4.51
CA VAL A 30 1.20 -9.30 -3.12
C VAL A 30 1.10 -7.89 -2.55
N LEU A 31 0.40 -7.77 -1.41
CA LEU A 31 0.36 -6.54 -0.63
C LEU A 31 1.44 -6.57 0.45
N ILE A 32 2.31 -5.56 0.46
CA ILE A 32 3.51 -5.50 1.32
C ILE A 32 3.32 -4.46 2.43
N ASP A 33 3.80 -4.79 3.64
CA ASP A 33 3.83 -4.01 4.89
C ASP A 33 2.45 -3.74 5.53
N CYS A 34 1.58 -3.00 4.86
CA CYS A 34 0.29 -2.55 5.41
C CYS A 34 0.41 -1.75 6.72
N GLY A 35 1.43 -0.90 6.82
CA GLY A 35 1.66 -0.02 7.95
C GLY A 35 0.48 0.92 8.24
N LEU A 36 0.37 1.33 9.50
CA LEU A 36 -0.65 2.28 9.95
C LEU A 36 -0.16 3.72 9.80
N PHE A 37 -1.06 4.62 9.41
CA PHE A 37 -0.85 6.07 9.45
C PHE A 37 -0.82 6.56 10.91
N ARG A 38 0.17 7.40 11.26
CA ARG A 38 0.34 7.98 12.61
C ARG A 38 0.39 9.51 12.53
N GLY A 39 0.54 10.18 13.69
CA GLY A 39 0.60 11.64 13.76
C GLY A 39 -0.79 12.28 13.78
N TYR A 40 -1.01 13.32 12.99
CA TYR A 40 -2.25 14.10 12.95
C TYR A 40 -3.52 13.24 12.83
N LYS A 41 -4.62 13.69 13.44
CA LYS A 41 -5.89 12.94 13.46
C LYS A 41 -6.36 12.56 12.04
N GLN A 42 -6.29 13.50 11.10
CA GLN A 42 -6.69 13.31 9.70
C GLN A 42 -5.92 12.17 9.00
N LEU A 43 -4.64 11.95 9.37
CA LEU A 43 -3.87 10.83 8.83
C LEU A 43 -4.37 9.51 9.41
N ARG A 44 -4.63 9.47 10.73
CA ARG A 44 -5.11 8.25 11.40
C ARG A 44 -6.51 7.83 10.96
N ASP A 45 -7.35 8.76 10.51
CA ASP A 45 -8.68 8.45 9.98
C ASP A 45 -8.59 7.56 8.73
N ARG A 46 -7.50 7.63 7.96
CA ARG A 46 -7.23 6.73 6.82
C ARG A 46 -7.08 5.26 7.22
N ASN A 47 -6.70 4.97 8.47
CA ASN A 47 -6.60 3.58 8.97
C ASN A 47 -7.98 2.90 9.05
N ARG A 48 -9.08 3.66 8.99
CA ARG A 48 -10.46 3.13 9.03
C ARG A 48 -11.11 3.03 7.65
N ALA A 49 -10.45 3.55 6.62
CA ALA A 49 -10.95 3.42 5.25
C ALA A 49 -10.85 1.97 4.77
N ALA A 50 -11.67 1.63 3.78
CA ALA A 50 -11.51 0.36 3.07
C ALA A 50 -10.11 0.25 2.46
N PHE A 51 -9.65 -0.98 2.23
CA PHE A 51 -8.42 -1.18 1.48
C PHE A 51 -8.60 -0.62 0.05
N PRO A 52 -7.58 0.06 -0.48
CA PRO A 52 -7.65 0.67 -1.82
C PRO A 52 -7.61 -0.38 -2.94
N VAL A 53 -7.47 -1.66 -2.58
CA VAL A 53 -7.35 -2.78 -3.51
C VAL A 53 -8.23 -3.95 -3.04
N PRO A 54 -8.85 -4.69 -3.96
CA PRO A 54 -9.55 -5.92 -3.62
C PRO A 54 -8.56 -7.01 -3.16
N PRO A 55 -9.00 -7.98 -2.35
CA PRO A 55 -8.22 -9.18 -2.04
C PRO A 55 -8.02 -10.07 -3.26
#